data_AF-A0A800B0M6-F1
#
_entry.id   AF-A0A800B0M6-F1
#
_cell.length_a   1.000
_cell.length_b   1.000
_cell.length_c   1.000
_cell.angle_alpha   90.00
_cell.angle_beta   90.00
_cell.angle_gamma   90.00
#
_symmetry.space_group_name_H-M   'P 1'
#
loop_
_entity.id
_entity.type
_entity.pdbx_description
1 polymer ?
#
loop_
_entity_poly.entity_id
_entity_poly.type
_entity_poly.pdbx_seq_one_letter_code
_entity_poly.pdbx_strand_id
1 'polypeptide(L)'
;DMFDINIRLIIIIMIIISGINMITALLVLILERTQMIGILKSLGNSNKSIQKIFLYNAAYLIIKGLFWGNLIGIGLLLVQKYFGIVTLDPENYYVNKAPVYIDISYILTLNISTLFLCLIMLIIPTFMVSKINPVKAIKFS
;
A
#
# COMPACT_ATOMS: atom_id res chain seq x y z
N ASP A 1 18.58 15.70 17.11
CA ASP A 1 18.16 14.80 18.20
C ASP A 1 16.65 14.70 18.39
N MET A 2 15.94 15.70 18.93
CA MET A 2 14.46 15.59 19.13
C MET A 2 13.66 15.53 17.82
N PHE A 3 14.06 16.29 16.80
CA PHE A 3 13.38 16.29 15.49
C PHE A 3 13.55 14.96 14.73
N ASP A 4 14.74 14.35 14.78
CA ASP A 4 15.01 13.07 14.11
C ASP A 4 14.19 11.94 14.73
N ILE A 5 13.98 11.98 16.05
CA ILE A 5 13.11 11.05 16.76
C ILE A 5 11.65 11.23 16.30
N ASN A 6 11.16 12.46 16.24
CA ASN A 6 9.79 12.76 15.80
C ASN A 6 9.54 12.29 14.36
N ILE A 7 10.45 12.58 13.43
CA ILE A 7 10.33 12.16 12.02
C ILE A 7 10.27 10.64 11.94
N ARG A 8 11.18 9.93 12.62
CA ARG A 8 11.22 8.46 12.60
C ARG A 8 9.94 7.85 13.18
N LEU A 9 9.43 8.43 14.26
CA LEU A 9 8.19 8.01 14.91
C LEU A 9 6.97 8.19 14.00
N ILE A 10 6.86 9.36 13.33
CA ILE A 10 5.77 9.63 12.37
C ILE A 10 5.81 8.63 11.21
N ILE A 11 6.99 8.36 10.64
CA ILE A 11 7.14 7.39 9.55
C ILE A 11 6.71 5.99 9.98
N ILE A 12 7.11 5.54 11.17
CA ILE A 12 6.72 4.21 11.70
C ILE A 12 5.20 4.13 11.84
N ILE A 13 4.56 5.15 12.42
CA ILE A 13 3.11 5.18 12.59
C ILE A 13 2.40 5.17 11.23
N MET A 14 2.87 5.94 10.26
CA MET A 14 2.30 5.98 8.91
C MET A 14 2.41 4.63 8.21
N ILE A 15 3.55 3.93 8.34
CA ILE A 15 3.73 2.58 7.78
C ILE A 15 2.73 1.60 8.40
N ILE A 16 2.54 1.65 9.72
CA ILE A 16 1.57 0.79 10.42
C ILE A 16 0.15 1.07 9.94
N ILE A 17 -0.27 2.35 9.92
CA ILE A 17 -1.61 2.75 9.47
C ILE A 17 -1.84 2.30 8.03
N SER A 18 -0.87 2.54 7.14
CA SER A 18 -0.94 2.11 5.75
C SER A 18 -1.08 0.58 5.63
N GLY A 19 -0.29 -0.18 6.39
CA GLY A 19 -0.35 -1.64 6.39
C GLY A 19 -1.71 -2.18 6.85
N ILE A 20 -2.27 -1.62 7.92
CA ILE A 20 -3.61 -1.99 8.39
C ILE A 20 -4.66 -1.69 7.32
N ASN A 21 -4.61 -0.50 6.72
CA ASN A 21 -5.58 -0.08 5.72
C ASN A 21 -5.53 -0.95 4.45
N MET A 22 -4.34 -1.44 4.12
CA MET A 22 -4.13 -2.34 3.01
C MET A 22 -4.68 -3.74 3.28
N ILE A 23 -4.49 -4.25 4.50
CA ILE A 23 -5.07 -5.51 4.94
C ILE A 23 -6.60 -5.41 4.93
N THR A 24 -7.18 -4.34 5.49
CA THR A 24 -8.63 -4.15 5.52
C THR A 24 -9.21 -4.03 4.12
N ALA A 25 -8.58 -3.29 3.21
CA ALA A 25 -9.02 -3.19 1.82
C ALA A 25 -9.05 -4.57 1.13
N LEU A 26 -8.01 -5.40 1.31
CA LEU A 26 -8.00 -6.74 0.73
C LEU A 26 -9.06 -7.66 1.36
N LEU A 27 -9.28 -7.56 2.68
CA LEU A 27 -10.31 -8.32 3.36
C LEU A 27 -11.71 -7.96 2.87
N VAL A 28 -12.02 -6.66 2.73
CA VAL A 28 -13.29 -6.18 2.17
C VAL A 28 -13.47 -6.73 0.75
N LEU A 29 -12.43 -6.67 -0.09
CA LEU A 29 -12.47 -7.18 -1.45
C LEU A 29 -12.70 -8.71 -1.50
N ILE A 30 -12.18 -9.48 -0.53
CA ILE A 30 -12.48 -10.91 -0.39
C ILE A 30 -13.93 -11.13 0.03
N LEU A 31 -14.44 -10.35 0.98
CA LEU A 31 -15.79 -10.47 1.52
C LEU A 31 -16.86 -10.17 0.47
N GLU A 32 -16.68 -9.10 -0.31
CA GLU A 32 -17.55 -8.75 -1.44
C GLU A 32 -17.59 -9.84 -2.52
N ARG A 33 -16.52 -10.64 -2.63
CA ARG A 33 -16.39 -11.72 -3.61
C ARG A 33 -16.59 -13.12 -3.02
N THR A 34 -17.16 -13.23 -1.82
CA THR A 34 -17.41 -14.52 -1.13
C THR A 34 -18.24 -15.49 -1.95
N GLN A 35 -19.28 -15.02 -2.65
CA GLN A 35 -20.11 -15.86 -3.54
C GLN A 35 -19.29 -16.46 -4.68
N MET A 36 -18.48 -15.63 -5.37
CA MET A 36 -17.57 -16.08 -6.44
C MET A 36 -16.57 -17.11 -5.92
N ILE A 37 -16.03 -16.92 -4.70
CA ILE A 37 -15.15 -17.89 -4.04
C ILE A 37 -15.89 -19.22 -3.83
N GLY A 38 -17.15 -19.18 -3.37
CA GLY A 38 -17.99 -20.36 -3.17
C GLY A 38 -18.19 -21.16 -4.45
N ILE A 39 -18.53 -20.49 -5.56
CA ILE A 39 -18.71 -21.10 -6.88
C ILE A 39 -17.41 -21.72 -7.40
N LEU A 40 -16.29 -21.00 -7.31
CA LEU A 40 -14.99 -21.53 -7.76
C LEU A 40 -14.58 -22.78 -6.96
N LYS A 41 -14.81 -22.79 -5.65
CA LYS A 41 -14.53 -23.96 -4.80
C LYS A 41 -15.46 -25.13 -5.13
N SER A 42 -16.75 -24.89 -5.42
CA SER A 42 -17.67 -25.97 -5.80
C SER A 42 -17.33 -26.58 -7.17
N LEU A 43 -16.72 -25.79 -8.06
CA LEU A 43 -16.18 -26.27 -9.35
C LEU A 43 -14.83 -27.02 -9.20
N GLY A 44 -14.30 -27.17 -7.99
CA GLY A 44 -13.07 -27.92 -7.71
C GLY A 44 -11.78 -27.10 -7.67
N ASN A 45 -11.84 -25.76 -7.72
CA ASN A 45 -10.62 -24.97 -7.58
C ASN A 45 -10.01 -25.08 -6.18
N SER A 46 -8.69 -25.21 -6.13
CA SER A 46 -7.94 -25.19 -4.88
C SER A 46 -7.91 -23.80 -4.25
N ASN A 47 -7.86 -23.74 -2.91
CA ASN A 47 -7.71 -22.49 -2.15
C ASN A 47 -6.53 -21.65 -2.64
N LYS A 48 -5.40 -22.29 -3.00
CA LYS A 48 -4.18 -21.62 -3.49
C LYS A 48 -4.43 -20.90 -4.83
N SER A 49 -5.20 -21.50 -5.73
CA SER A 49 -5.55 -20.87 -7.01
C SER A 49 -6.37 -19.60 -6.79
N ILE A 50 -7.38 -19.68 -5.92
CA ILE A 50 -8.22 -18.53 -5.58
C ILE A 50 -7.40 -17.43 -4.87
N GLN A 51 -6.52 -17.79 -3.93
CA GLN A 51 -5.61 -16.86 -3.26
C GLN A 51 -4.73 -16.10 -4.25
N LYS A 52 -4.18 -16.78 -5.27
CA LYS A 52 -3.39 -16.13 -6.32
C LYS A 52 -4.18 -15.05 -7.05
N ILE A 53 -5.45 -15.30 -7.38
CA ILE A 53 -6.31 -14.31 -8.06
C ILE A 53 -6.42 -13.03 -7.21
N PHE A 54 -6.64 -13.16 -5.91
CA PHE A 54 -6.70 -12.01 -5.00
C PHE A 54 -5.35 -11.29 -4.87
N LEU A 55 -4.24 -12.03 -4.78
CA LEU A 55 -2.91 -11.43 -4.77
C LEU A 55 -2.58 -10.68 -6.07
N TYR A 56 -2.97 -11.21 -7.23
CA TYR A 56 -2.80 -10.51 -8.51
C TYR A 56 -3.63 -9.23 -8.59
N ASN A 57 -4.89 -9.27 -8.16
CA ASN A 57 -5.74 -8.08 -8.08
C ASN A 57 -5.14 -7.04 -7.12
N ALA A 58 -4.62 -7.48 -5.98
CA ALA A 58 -3.97 -6.58 -5.04
C ALA A 58 -2.68 -5.99 -5.61
N ALA A 59 -1.82 -6.79 -6.24
CA ALA A 59 -0.62 -6.31 -6.92
C ALA A 59 -0.96 -5.23 -7.97
N TYR A 60 -2.03 -5.44 -8.73
CA TYR A 60 -2.52 -4.46 -9.69
C TYR A 60 -2.96 -3.15 -9.04
N LEU A 61 -3.68 -3.22 -7.92
CA LEU A 61 -4.06 -2.04 -7.13
C LEU A 61 -2.83 -1.30 -6.58
N ILE A 62 -1.81 -2.03 -6.12
CA ILE A 62 -0.56 -1.45 -5.62
C ILE A 62 0.18 -0.72 -6.72
N ILE A 63 0.34 -1.33 -7.90
CA ILE A 63 1.04 -0.72 -9.02
C ILE A 63 0.35 0.57 -9.46
N LYS A 64 -0.99 0.58 -9.53
CA LYS A 64 -1.77 1.80 -9.80
C LYS A 64 -1.59 2.85 -8.71
N GLY A 65 -1.61 2.44 -7.44
CA GLY A 65 -1.39 3.32 -6.30
C GLY A 65 0.01 3.94 -6.32
N LEU A 66 1.04 3.15 -6.61
CA LEU A 66 2.41 3.63 -6.78
C LEU A 66 2.52 4.60 -7.95
N PHE A 67 1.89 4.31 -9.10
CA PHE A 67 1.91 5.22 -10.24
C PHE A 67 1.36 6.60 -9.88
N TRP A 68 0.15 6.66 -9.33
CA TRP A 68 -0.46 7.94 -8.91
C TRP A 68 0.27 8.59 -7.73
N GLY A 69 0.75 7.79 -6.77
CA GLY A 69 1.52 8.26 -5.63
C GLY A 69 2.84 8.91 -6.04
N ASN A 70 3.58 8.31 -6.97
CA ASN A 70 4.80 8.92 -7.52
C ASN A 70 4.47 10.17 -8.33
N LEU A 71 3.40 10.15 -9.14
CA LEU A 71 3.01 11.32 -9.93
C LEU A 71 2.73 12.52 -9.02
N ILE A 72 1.96 12.33 -7.95
CA ILE A 72 1.62 13.38 -6.98
C ILE A 72 2.87 13.76 -6.16
N GLY A 73 3.61 12.79 -5.63
CA GLY A 73 4.77 13.04 -4.77
C GLY A 73 5.91 13.77 -5.50
N ILE A 74 6.28 13.29 -6.69
CA ILE A 74 7.31 13.95 -7.52
C ILE A 74 6.79 15.30 -8.00
N GLY A 75 5.50 15.41 -8.37
CA GLY A 75 4.89 16.68 -8.73
C GLY A 75 5.03 17.73 -7.63
N LEU A 76 4.73 17.37 -6.38
CA LEU A 76 4.90 18.25 -5.22
C LEU A 76 6.37 18.63 -4.97
N LEU A 77 7.30 17.67 -5.11
CA LEU A 77 8.74 17.95 -4.98
C LEU A 77 9.24 18.93 -6.05
N LEU A 78 8.77 18.80 -7.29
CA LEU A 78 9.13 19.72 -8.37
C LEU A 78 8.53 21.12 -8.12
N VAL A 79 7.28 21.20 -7.70
CA VAL A 79 6.65 22.49 -7.32
C VAL A 79 7.45 23.15 -6.20
N GLN A 80 7.83 22.41 -5.16
CA GLN A 80 8.67 22.93 -4.08
C GLN A 80 10.06 23.37 -4.58
N LYS A 81 10.66 22.63 -5.51
CA LYS A 81 11.98 22.96 -6.08
C LYS A 81 11.97 24.26 -6.90
N TYR A 82 10.94 24.48 -7.72
CA TYR A 82 10.87 25.65 -8.60
C TYR A 82 10.25 26.89 -7.94
N PHE A 83 9.16 26.71 -7.17
CA PHE A 83 8.43 27.82 -6.56
C PHE A 83 8.90 28.12 -5.13
N GLY A 84 9.49 27.13 -4.42
CA GLY A 84 10.00 27.33 -3.06
C GLY A 84 8.92 27.75 -2.06
N ILE A 85 7.72 27.17 -2.18
CA ILE A 85 6.51 27.55 -1.44
C ILE A 85 6.68 27.33 0.06
N VAL A 86 7.33 26.23 0.46
CA VAL A 86 7.67 25.96 1.86
C VAL A 86 9.00 26.62 2.18
N THR A 87 8.91 27.81 2.76
CA THR A 87 10.02 28.51 3.42
C THR A 87 10.14 28.04 4.86
N LEU A 88 11.35 27.81 5.34
CA LEU A 88 11.59 27.48 6.75
C LEU A 88 12.13 28.72 7.44
N ASP A 89 11.68 28.97 8.68
CA ASP A 89 12.21 30.06 9.49
C ASP A 89 13.72 29.80 9.74
N PRO A 90 14.60 30.72 9.29
CA PRO A 90 16.04 30.51 9.35
C PRO A 90 16.57 30.36 10.78
N GLU A 91 15.87 30.93 11.76
CA GLU A 91 16.23 30.85 13.19
C GLU A 91 16.16 29.43 13.76
N ASN A 92 15.28 28.57 13.23
CA ASN A 92 15.13 27.19 13.72
C ASN A 92 15.77 26.14 12.80
N TYR A 93 16.01 26.46 11.52
CA TYR A 93 16.34 25.45 10.51
C TYR A 93 17.60 25.69 9.67
N TYR A 94 18.35 26.78 9.85
CA TYR A 94 19.61 27.09 9.15
C TYR A 94 19.56 27.10 7.60
N VAL A 95 18.38 26.89 6.99
CA VAL A 95 18.13 26.94 5.54
C VAL A 95 16.84 27.68 5.25
N ASN A 96 16.89 28.65 4.34
CA ASN A 96 15.76 29.51 3.96
C ASN A 96 14.63 28.77 3.21
N LYS A 97 14.93 27.59 2.65
CA LYS A 97 13.98 26.74 1.90
C LYS A 97 14.30 25.27 2.15
N ALA A 98 13.27 24.42 2.16
CA ALA A 98 13.46 22.97 2.22
C ALA A 98 14.24 22.49 0.98
N PRO A 99 15.48 22.00 1.11
CA PRO A 99 16.25 21.53 -0.02
C PRO A 99 15.62 20.25 -0.58
N VAL A 100 15.31 20.25 -1.87
CA VAL A 100 14.72 19.10 -2.57
C VAL A 100 15.81 18.37 -3.35
N TYR A 101 16.19 17.18 -2.88
CA TYR A 101 17.08 16.27 -3.57
C TYR A 101 16.27 15.13 -4.19
N ILE A 102 16.29 15.02 -5.52
CA ILE A 102 15.58 13.98 -6.28
C ILE A 102 16.62 13.10 -6.94
N ASP A 103 16.75 11.87 -6.45
CA ASP A 103 17.61 10.85 -7.03
C ASP A 103 16.76 9.71 -7.59
N ILE A 104 17.02 9.32 -8.83
CA ILE A 104 16.30 8.22 -9.49
C ILE A 104 16.53 6.90 -8.74
N SER A 105 17.72 6.69 -8.18
CA SER A 105 18.07 5.46 -7.45
C SER A 105 17.25 5.33 -6.17
N TYR A 106 17.05 6.44 -5.44
CA TYR A 106 16.17 6.45 -4.26
C TYR A 106 14.72 6.17 -4.62
N ILE A 107 14.21 6.77 -5.70
CA ILE A 107 12.83 6.52 -6.18
C ILE A 107 12.64 5.05 -6.54
N LEU A 108 13.58 4.46 -7.31
CA LEU A 108 13.51 3.05 -7.70
C LEU A 108 13.56 2.13 -6.48
N THR A 109 14.49 2.37 -5.56
CA THR A 109 14.65 1.56 -4.34
C THR A 109 13.40 1.64 -3.45
N LEU A 110 12.79 2.82 -3.30
CA LEU A 110 11.55 3.01 -2.56
C LEU A 110 10.37 2.28 -3.20
N ASN A 111 10.22 2.36 -4.53
CA ASN A 111 9.15 1.67 -5.24
C ASN A 111 9.26 0.15 -5.12
N ILE A 112 10.46 -0.40 -5.32
CA ILE A 112 10.71 -1.85 -5.23
C ILE A 112 10.47 -2.34 -3.80
N SER A 113 11.01 -1.64 -2.80
CA SER A 113 10.85 -2.02 -1.39
C SER A 113 9.39 -1.94 -0.94
N THR A 114 8.67 -0.91 -1.35
CA THR A 114 7.25 -0.74 -1.03
C THR A 114 6.42 -1.83 -1.68
N LEU A 115 6.61 -2.10 -2.97
CA LEU A 115 5.90 -3.18 -3.67
C LEU A 115 6.13 -4.53 -2.97
N PHE A 116 7.37 -4.84 -2.61
CA PHE A 116 7.73 -6.10 -1.96
C PHE A 116 7.12 -6.22 -0.55
N LEU A 117 7.24 -5.17 0.27
CA LEU A 117 6.71 -5.14 1.62
C LEU A 117 5.18 -5.29 1.63
N CYS A 118 4.50 -4.54 0.77
CA CYS A 118 3.07 -4.61 0.57
C CYS A 118 2.59 -6.02 0.18
N LEU A 119 3.25 -6.65 -0.80
CA LEU A 119 2.91 -8.00 -1.23
C LEU A 119 3.08 -9.01 -0.08
N ILE A 120 4.16 -8.92 0.70
CA ILE A 120 4.37 -9.78 1.87
C ILE A 120 3.26 -9.60 2.90
N MET A 121 2.91 -8.36 3.24
CA MET A 121 1.85 -8.08 4.21
C MET A 121 0.50 -8.68 3.78
N LEU A 122 0.21 -8.66 2.49
CA LEU A 122 -1.06 -9.14 1.94
C LEU A 122 -1.17 -10.67 1.87
N ILE A 123 -0.07 -11.41 1.99
CA ILE A 123 -0.15 -12.88 2.05
C ILE A 123 -0.96 -13.33 3.28
N ILE A 124 -0.80 -12.66 4.42
CA ILE A 124 -1.48 -12.99 5.68
C ILE A 124 -3.03 -13.03 5.53
N PRO A 125 -3.70 -11.94 5.10
CA PRO A 125 -5.16 -11.94 4.95
C PRO A 125 -5.66 -12.91 3.86
N THR A 126 -4.85 -13.27 2.86
CA THR A 126 -5.29 -14.23 1.83
C THR A 126 -5.56 -15.63 2.39
N PHE A 127 -5.00 -15.99 3.55
CA PHE A 127 -5.34 -17.24 4.22
C PHE A 127 -6.81 -17.30 4.65
N MET A 128 -7.50 -16.17 4.82
CA MET A 128 -8.93 -16.16 5.16
C MET A 128 -9.79 -16.79 4.07
N VAL A 129 -9.36 -16.75 2.80
CA VAL A 129 -10.03 -17.43 1.68
C VAL A 129 -10.22 -18.92 1.96
N SER A 130 -9.26 -19.56 2.63
CA SER A 130 -9.33 -21.00 2.94
C SER A 130 -10.48 -21.34 3.90
N LYS A 131 -10.88 -20.40 4.78
CA LYS A 131 -11.92 -20.61 5.79
C LYS A 131 -13.35 -20.43 5.26
N ILE A 132 -13.52 -19.96 4.02
CA ILE A 132 -14.84 -19.76 3.40
C ILE A 132 -15.43 -21.11 2.97
N ASN A 133 -16.58 -21.47 3.54
CA ASN A 133 -17.32 -22.69 3.23
C ASN A 133 -18.25 -22.49 2.01
N PRO A 134 -18.13 -23.28 0.92
CA PRO A 134 -18.89 -23.10 -0.32
C PRO A 134 -20.40 -23.12 -0.11
N VAL A 135 -20.88 -24.09 0.69
CA VAL A 135 -22.31 -24.30 0.95
C VAL A 135 -22.94 -23.10 1.64
N LYS A 136 -22.22 -22.46 2.58
CA LYS A 136 -22.70 -21.24 3.24
C LYS A 136 -22.64 -20.04 2.30
N ALA A 137 -21.56 -19.90 1.52
CA ALA A 137 -21.37 -18.77 0.60
C ALA A 137 -22.46 -18.69 -0.49
N ILE A 138 -22.99 -19.83 -0.95
CA ILE A 138 -24.02 -19.89 -2.00
C ILE A 138 -25.44 -19.77 -1.43
N LYS A 139 -25.70 -20.22 -0.19
CA LYS A 139 -27.05 -20.23 0.41
C LYS A 139 -27.56 -18.85 0.88
N PHE A 140 -26.71 -17.83 0.95
CA PHE A 140 -27.08 -16.49 1.42
C PHE A 140 -27.26 -15.48 0.27
N SER A 141 -27.69 -15.93 -0.92
CA SER A 141 -28.22 -15.06 -1.98
C SER A 141 -29.67 -14.69 -1.71
#